data_AF-A0AAU0LM30-F1
#
_entry.id   AF-A0AAU0LM30-F1
#
_cell.length_a   1.000
_cell.length_b   1.000
_cell.length_c   1.000
_cell.angle_alpha   90.00
_cell.angle_beta   90.00
_cell.angle_gamma   90.00
#
_symmetry.space_group_name_H-M   'P 1'
#
loop_
_entity.id
_entity.type
_entity.pdbx_description
1 polymer ?
#
loop_
_entity_poly.entity_id
_entity_poly.type
_entity_poly.pdbx_seq_one_letter_code
_entity_poly.pdbx_strand_id
1 'polypeptide(L)'
;MRKPRQPRAIDFDTATHEELDEYGMGLLALDEAPELSKVLRGHLLIERTIETLISRKLEKPKKFFDNHRVTFEMKVDLADALGVLPSPYVSAAKALNNIRNGYAHREDHKLSIEELNSLKINWAPIQRQAYAVALAKRPEEAAGLAIIFLNWSFLRLLHPVGS
;
A
#
# COMPACT_ATOMS: atom_id res chain seq x y z
N MET A 1 -14.40 -24.30 12.70
CA MET A 1 -13.74 -22.99 12.51
C MET A 1 -14.49 -22.20 11.46
N ARG A 2 -15.06 -21.02 11.79
CA ARG A 2 -15.64 -20.11 10.78
C ARG A 2 -14.49 -19.49 10.00
N LYS A 3 -14.52 -19.59 8.66
CA LYS A 3 -13.61 -18.81 7.80
C LYS A 3 -13.75 -17.33 8.19
N PRO A 4 -12.64 -16.58 8.35
CA PRO A 4 -12.74 -15.13 8.50
C PRO A 4 -13.57 -14.61 7.32
N ARG A 5 -14.58 -13.79 7.60
CA ARG A 5 -15.36 -13.13 6.54
C ARG A 5 -14.37 -12.33 5.71
N GLN A 6 -14.24 -12.65 4.42
CA GLN A 6 -13.55 -11.76 3.50
C GLN A 6 -14.21 -10.38 3.62
N PRO A 7 -13.43 -9.30 3.81
CA PRO A 7 -14.00 -7.97 3.84
C PRO A 7 -14.74 -7.72 2.52
N ARG A 8 -15.95 -7.15 2.58
CA ARG A 8 -16.76 -6.86 1.38
C ARG A 8 -15.94 -6.00 0.42
N ALA A 9 -16.09 -6.22 -0.89
CA ALA A 9 -15.48 -5.34 -1.88
C ALA A 9 -15.94 -3.90 -1.61
N ILE A 10 -14.98 -2.99 -1.49
CA ILE A 10 -15.20 -1.56 -1.24
C ILE A 10 -14.90 -0.78 -2.53
N ASP A 11 -15.71 0.23 -2.82
CA ASP A 11 -15.50 1.14 -3.93
C ASP A 11 -14.62 2.31 -3.48
N PHE A 12 -13.40 2.39 -4.01
CA PHE A 12 -12.41 3.41 -3.63
C PHE A 12 -12.76 4.81 -4.15
N ASP A 13 -13.68 4.92 -5.12
CA ASP A 13 -14.12 6.21 -5.62
C ASP A 13 -15.12 6.88 -4.68
N THR A 14 -15.98 6.10 -4.02
CA THR A 14 -17.12 6.59 -3.24
C THR A 14 -17.01 6.37 -1.74
N ALA A 15 -16.15 5.45 -1.31
CA ALA A 15 -15.95 5.16 0.11
C ALA A 15 -15.35 6.35 0.86
N THR A 16 -15.77 6.50 2.11
CA THR A 16 -15.19 7.46 3.06
C THR A 16 -13.78 7.03 3.49
N HIS A 17 -13.03 7.97 4.06
CA HIS A 17 -11.72 7.66 4.65
C HIS A 17 -11.81 6.59 5.75
N GLU A 18 -12.85 6.64 6.57
CA GLU A 18 -13.07 5.68 7.66
C GLU A 18 -13.36 4.28 7.11
N GLU A 19 -14.21 4.15 6.09
CA GLU A 19 -14.50 2.85 5.47
C GLU A 19 -13.25 2.25 4.78
N LEU A 20 -12.43 3.09 4.13
CA LEU A 20 -11.17 2.65 3.53
C LEU A 20 -10.14 2.24 4.59
N ASP A 21 -10.09 2.96 5.71
CA ASP A 21 -9.23 2.65 6.84
C ASP A 21 -9.61 1.31 7.47
N GLU A 22 -10.90 1.12 7.78
CA GLU A 22 -11.43 -0.14 8.30
C GLU A 22 -11.16 -1.31 7.35
N TYR A 23 -11.35 -1.11 6.04
CA TYR A 23 -11.06 -2.12 5.03
C TYR A 23 -9.57 -2.49 4.99
N GLY A 24 -8.69 -1.50 4.98
CA GLY A 24 -7.24 -1.70 5.02
C GLY A 24 -6.79 -2.43 6.29
N MET A 25 -7.31 -2.03 7.44
CA MET A 25 -7.04 -2.67 8.73
C MET A 25 -7.54 -4.11 8.78
N GLY A 26 -8.73 -4.38 8.24
CA GLY A 26 -9.26 -5.73 8.14
C GLY A 26 -8.39 -6.65 7.27
N LEU A 27 -7.79 -6.13 6.21
CA LEU A 27 -6.91 -6.88 5.32
C LEU A 27 -5.51 -7.13 5.86
N LEU A 28 -4.95 -6.15 6.60
CA LEU A 28 -3.53 -6.11 6.96
C LEU A 28 -3.26 -6.44 8.43
N ALA A 29 -4.15 -6.07 9.34
CA ALA A 29 -3.94 -6.16 10.79
C ALA A 29 -4.67 -7.34 11.45
N LEU A 30 -5.87 -7.70 10.96
CA LEU A 30 -6.71 -8.72 11.60
C LEU A 30 -6.37 -10.17 11.22
N ASP A 31 -5.42 -10.36 10.29
CA ASP A 31 -5.01 -11.68 9.81
C ASP A 31 -3.60 -11.98 10.35
N GLU A 32 -3.39 -13.13 11.00
CA GLU A 32 -2.06 -13.69 11.32
C GLU A 32 -1.36 -14.17 10.03
N ALA A 33 -1.69 -13.54 8.90
CA ALA A 33 -1.20 -13.89 7.60
C ALA A 33 0.33 -13.75 7.56
N PRO A 34 1.02 -14.64 6.82
CA PRO A 34 2.45 -14.54 6.60
C PRO A 34 2.83 -13.15 6.07
N GLU A 35 4.05 -12.72 6.37
CA GLU A 35 4.62 -11.44 5.91
C GLU A 35 4.39 -11.19 4.41
N LEU A 36 4.66 -12.18 3.57
CA LEU A 36 4.41 -12.12 2.12
C LEU A 36 2.96 -11.76 1.79
N SER A 37 1.99 -12.34 2.50
CA SER A 37 0.56 -12.03 2.30
C SER A 37 0.27 -10.56 2.59
N LYS A 38 0.89 -9.99 3.63
CA LYS A 38 0.74 -8.56 3.97
C LYS A 38 1.36 -7.67 2.90
N VAL A 39 2.55 -8.02 2.40
CA VAL A 39 3.20 -7.30 1.28
C VAL A 39 2.31 -7.32 0.04
N LEU A 40 1.79 -8.48 -0.35
CA LEU A 40 0.92 -8.62 -1.53
C LEU A 40 -0.39 -7.84 -1.39
N ARG A 41 -1.07 -7.96 -0.25
CA ARG A 41 -2.32 -7.23 0.00
C ARG A 41 -2.09 -5.71 0.08
N GLY A 42 -1.00 -5.30 0.73
CA GLY A 42 -0.61 -3.90 0.82
C GLY A 42 -0.27 -3.30 -0.54
N HIS A 43 0.42 -4.06 -1.40
CA HIS A 43 0.68 -3.66 -2.78
C HIS A 43 -0.63 -3.48 -3.56
N LEU A 44 -1.58 -4.44 -3.47
CA LEU A 44 -2.86 -4.35 -4.18
C LEU A 44 -3.70 -3.13 -3.74
N LEU A 45 -3.68 -2.81 -2.45
CA LEU A 45 -4.37 -1.62 -1.91
C LEU A 45 -3.77 -0.31 -2.43
N ILE A 46 -2.44 -0.20 -2.43
CA ILE A 46 -1.73 0.96 -2.99
C ILE A 46 -1.95 1.07 -4.49
N GLU A 47 -1.92 -0.04 -5.22
CA GLU A 47 -2.20 -0.08 -6.65
C GLU A 47 -3.60 0.46 -6.94
N ARG A 48 -4.64 -0.02 -6.23
CA ARG A 48 -6.01 0.51 -6.36
C ARG A 48 -6.08 1.99 -6.07
N THR A 49 -5.39 2.46 -5.02
CA THR A 49 -5.35 3.89 -4.68
C THR A 49 -4.76 4.70 -5.84
N ILE A 50 -3.65 4.25 -6.42
CA ILE A 50 -3.01 4.90 -7.58
C ILE A 50 -3.94 4.88 -8.80
N GLU A 51 -4.59 3.75 -9.08
CA GLU A 51 -5.57 3.63 -10.17
C GLU A 51 -6.73 4.61 -10.00
N THR A 52 -7.25 4.78 -8.79
CA THR A 52 -8.28 5.75 -8.45
C THR A 52 -7.79 7.18 -8.70
N LEU A 53 -6.59 7.54 -8.24
CA LEU A 53 -6.00 8.87 -8.47
C LEU A 53 -5.84 9.19 -9.97
N ILE A 54 -5.32 8.24 -10.75
CA ILE A 54 -5.20 8.37 -12.21
C ILE A 54 -6.58 8.49 -12.85
N SER A 55 -7.53 7.66 -12.42
CA SER A 55 -8.88 7.62 -13.00
C SER A 55 -9.62 8.95 -12.88
N ARG A 56 -9.42 9.67 -11.77
CA ARG A 56 -9.97 11.01 -11.55
C ARG A 56 -9.41 12.09 -12.49
N LYS A 57 -8.32 11.81 -13.21
CA LYS A 57 -7.68 12.74 -14.16
C LYS A 57 -7.86 12.37 -15.64
N LEU A 58 -8.16 11.11 -15.94
CA LEU A 58 -8.33 10.65 -17.32
C LEU A 58 -9.79 10.79 -17.76
N GLU A 59 -10.02 11.18 -19.01
CA GLU A 59 -11.37 11.21 -19.60
C GLU A 59 -11.95 9.81 -19.80
N LYS A 60 -11.10 8.83 -20.12
CA LYS A 60 -11.49 7.44 -20.47
C LYS A 60 -10.59 6.43 -19.75
N PRO A 61 -10.60 6.40 -18.41
CA PRO A 61 -9.64 5.62 -17.63
C PRO A 61 -9.71 4.11 -17.92
N LYS A 62 -10.90 3.56 -18.17
CA LYS A 62 -11.08 2.14 -18.51
C LYS A 62 -10.23 1.71 -19.70
N LYS A 63 -10.11 2.55 -20.74
CA LYS A 63 -9.29 2.23 -21.93
C LYS A 63 -7.80 2.06 -21.60
N PHE A 64 -7.31 2.76 -20.58
CA PHE A 64 -5.94 2.64 -20.11
C PHE A 64 -5.78 1.32 -19.33
N PHE A 65 -6.65 1.08 -18.34
CA PHE A 65 -6.52 -0.08 -17.44
C PHE A 65 -6.91 -1.43 -18.04
N ASP A 66 -7.78 -1.47 -19.06
CA ASP A 66 -8.13 -2.72 -19.76
C ASP A 66 -6.93 -3.32 -20.53
N ASN A 67 -5.86 -2.54 -20.72
CA ASN A 67 -4.63 -3.01 -21.34
C ASN A 67 -3.79 -3.83 -20.35
N HIS A 68 -3.69 -5.14 -20.59
CA HIS A 68 -2.98 -6.09 -19.73
C HIS A 68 -1.46 -5.86 -19.68
N ARG A 69 -0.93 -4.92 -20.47
CA ARG A 69 0.49 -4.53 -20.47
C ARG A 69 0.80 -3.40 -19.48
N VAL A 70 -0.20 -2.80 -18.85
CA VAL A 70 0.01 -1.71 -17.88
C VAL A 70 0.51 -2.29 -16.56
N THR A 71 1.80 -2.13 -16.29
CA THR A 71 2.44 -2.60 -15.05
C THR A 71 2.20 -1.63 -13.90
N PHE A 72 2.44 -2.08 -12.66
CA PHE A 72 2.41 -1.22 -11.48
C PHE A 72 3.35 -0.01 -11.63
N GLU A 73 4.57 -0.22 -12.13
CA GLU A 73 5.55 0.84 -12.33
C GLU A 73 5.05 1.89 -13.34
N MET A 74 4.44 1.46 -14.46
CA MET A 74 3.83 2.40 -15.41
C MET A 74 2.69 3.20 -14.79
N LYS A 75 1.91 2.62 -13.86
CA LYS A 75 0.86 3.34 -13.13
C LYS A 75 1.47 4.39 -12.20
N VAL A 76 2.53 4.04 -11.46
CA VAL A 76 3.27 4.98 -10.60
C VAL A 76 3.81 6.15 -11.41
N ASP A 77 4.50 5.87 -12.53
CA ASP A 77 5.09 6.89 -13.39
C ASP A 77 4.02 7.79 -14.03
N LEU A 78 2.87 7.22 -14.44
CA LEU A 78 1.76 8.02 -14.94
C LEU A 78 1.14 8.91 -13.85
N ALA A 79 0.98 8.40 -12.63
CA ALA A 79 0.42 9.17 -11.52
C ALA A 79 1.33 10.34 -11.12
N ASP A 80 2.65 10.15 -11.16
CA ASP A 80 3.66 11.19 -11.00
C ASP A 80 3.56 12.24 -12.12
N ALA A 81 3.55 11.78 -13.38
CA ALA A 81 3.44 12.66 -14.55
C ALA A 81 2.14 13.49 -14.59
N LEU A 82 1.03 12.94 -14.06
CA LEU A 82 -0.24 13.65 -13.91
C LEU A 82 -0.27 14.61 -12.71
N GLY A 83 0.77 14.62 -11.88
CA GLY A 83 0.86 15.45 -10.68
C GLY A 83 -0.10 15.03 -9.56
N VAL A 84 -0.57 13.78 -9.56
CA VAL A 84 -1.49 13.26 -8.53
C VAL A 84 -0.81 12.41 -7.47
N LEU A 85 0.46 12.06 -7.67
CA LEU A 85 1.26 11.29 -6.71
C LEU A 85 2.51 12.08 -6.31
N PRO A 86 2.61 12.59 -5.07
CA PRO A 86 3.77 13.36 -4.64
C PRO A 86 5.06 12.51 -4.58
N SER A 87 6.22 13.14 -4.80
CA SER A 87 7.52 12.45 -4.90
C SER A 87 7.83 11.45 -3.76
N PRO A 88 7.58 11.73 -2.46
CA PRO A 88 7.81 10.73 -1.40
C PRO A 88 6.98 9.45 -1.58
N TYR A 89 5.77 9.57 -2.12
CA TYR A 89 4.88 8.44 -2.40
C TYR A 89 5.36 7.65 -3.62
N VAL A 90 5.90 8.32 -4.64
CA VAL A 90 6.53 7.66 -5.80
C VAL A 90 7.66 6.75 -5.33
N SER A 91 8.59 7.28 -4.54
CA SER A 91 9.72 6.50 -4.01
C SER A 91 9.24 5.31 -3.16
N ALA A 92 8.25 5.52 -2.28
CA ALA A 92 7.74 4.45 -1.43
C ALA A 92 6.95 3.37 -2.21
N ALA A 93 6.21 3.75 -3.26
CA ALA A 93 5.54 2.79 -4.15
C ALA A 93 6.56 1.93 -4.89
N LYS A 94 7.62 2.54 -5.44
CA LYS A 94 8.70 1.80 -6.12
C LYS A 94 9.44 0.87 -5.15
N ALA A 95 9.72 1.33 -3.93
CA ALA A 95 10.28 0.49 -2.88
C ALA A 95 9.40 -0.74 -2.57
N LEU A 96 8.08 -0.55 -2.41
CA LEU A 96 7.16 -1.66 -2.19
C LEU A 96 7.13 -2.65 -3.35
N ASN A 97 7.16 -2.15 -4.59
CA ASN A 97 7.24 -3.00 -5.78
C ASN A 97 8.53 -3.84 -5.79
N ASN A 98 9.66 -3.25 -5.41
CA ASN A 98 10.94 -3.95 -5.30
C ASN A 98 10.90 -5.07 -4.25
N ILE A 99 10.34 -4.80 -3.07
CA ILE A 99 10.14 -5.80 -2.01
C ILE A 99 9.25 -6.94 -2.53
N ARG A 100 8.10 -6.60 -3.14
CA ARG A 100 7.19 -7.59 -3.72
C ARG A 100 7.90 -8.47 -4.76
N ASN A 101 8.70 -7.87 -5.64
CA ASN A 101 9.46 -8.59 -6.66
C ASN A 101 10.56 -9.46 -6.04
N GLY A 102 11.16 -9.01 -4.93
CA GLY A 102 12.08 -9.80 -4.13
C GLY A 102 11.50 -11.15 -3.73
N TYR A 103 10.26 -11.17 -3.23
CA TYR A 103 9.56 -12.41 -2.90
C TYR A 103 9.14 -13.25 -4.11
N ALA A 104 8.88 -12.61 -5.26
CA ALA A 104 8.47 -13.33 -6.46
C ALA A 104 9.63 -14.04 -7.16
N HIS A 105 10.86 -13.53 -7.02
CA HIS A 105 12.02 -13.99 -7.77
C HIS A 105 13.08 -14.72 -6.94
N ARG A 106 13.02 -14.66 -5.60
CA ARG A 106 14.00 -15.30 -4.71
C ARG A 106 13.27 -16.13 -3.66
N GLU A 107 13.49 -17.44 -3.66
CA GLU A 107 12.83 -18.40 -2.76
C GLU A 107 13.15 -18.16 -1.28
N ASP A 108 14.28 -17.53 -0.98
CA ASP A 108 14.80 -17.26 0.36
C ASP A 108 14.78 -15.77 0.74
N HIS A 109 14.03 -14.94 0.01
CA HIS A 109 13.98 -13.52 0.31
C HIS A 109 13.48 -13.26 1.73
N LYS A 110 14.27 -12.52 2.49
CA LYS A 110 13.90 -11.95 3.78
C LYS A 110 13.94 -10.44 3.69
N LEU A 111 12.93 -9.80 4.24
CA LEU A 111 12.84 -8.35 4.31
C LEU A 111 13.99 -7.78 5.14
N SER A 112 14.77 -6.89 4.54
CA SER A 112 15.83 -6.15 5.23
C SER A 112 15.28 -4.92 5.97
N ILE A 113 16.01 -4.46 6.98
CA ILE A 113 15.65 -3.24 7.73
C ILE A 113 15.68 -2.03 6.79
N GLU A 114 16.61 -2.02 5.84
CA GLU A 114 16.77 -1.02 4.79
C GLU A 114 15.54 -0.95 3.88
N GLU A 115 15.06 -2.11 3.41
CA GLU A 115 13.82 -2.20 2.63
C GLU A 115 12.62 -1.68 3.43
N LEU A 116 12.48 -2.07 4.70
CA LEU A 116 11.40 -1.56 5.56
C LEU A 116 11.48 -0.05 5.79
N ASN A 117 12.68 0.49 5.97
CA ASN A 117 12.90 1.91 6.15
C ASN A 117 12.56 2.72 4.89
N SER A 118 12.70 2.13 3.70
CA SER A 118 12.34 2.78 2.44
C SER A 118 10.83 2.99 2.24
N LEU A 119 9.99 2.33 3.07
CA LEU A 119 8.54 2.51 3.08
C LEU A 119 8.06 3.67 3.97
N LYS A 120 8.98 4.33 4.69
CA LYS A 120 8.63 5.38 5.66
C LYS A 120 8.28 6.68 4.95
N ILE A 121 7.00 7.05 4.99
CA ILE A 121 6.52 8.35 4.52
C ILE A 121 5.67 9.04 5.57
N ASN A 122 6.02 10.27 5.97
CA ASN A 122 5.23 11.12 6.86
C ASN A 122 4.77 10.47 8.18
N TRP A 123 5.52 9.51 8.72
CA TRP A 123 5.11 8.82 9.94
C TRP A 123 4.99 9.78 11.13
N ALA A 124 3.89 9.68 11.87
CA ALA A 124 3.70 10.35 13.15
C ALA A 124 4.67 9.79 14.21
N PRO A 125 4.96 10.55 15.29
CA PRO A 125 5.81 10.07 16.38
C PRO A 125 5.38 8.70 16.94
N ILE A 126 4.07 8.49 17.10
CA ILE A 126 3.52 7.21 17.59
C ILE A 126 3.79 6.04 16.64
N GLN A 127 3.73 6.27 15.31
CA GLN A 127 4.05 5.26 14.30
C GLN A 127 5.54 4.90 14.32
N ARG A 128 6.41 5.91 14.45
CA ARG A 128 7.86 5.69 14.60
C ARG A 128 8.17 4.86 15.85
N GLN A 129 7.52 5.17 16.98
CA GLN A 129 7.70 4.43 18.22
C GLN A 129 7.20 2.98 18.10
N ALA A 130 5.99 2.78 17.58
CA ALA A 130 5.42 1.45 17.38
C ALA A 130 6.31 0.57 16.48
N TYR A 131 6.81 1.14 15.38
CA TYR A 131 7.75 0.45 14.50
C TYR A 131 9.06 0.10 15.19
N ALA A 132 9.65 1.01 15.98
CA ALA A 132 10.88 0.74 16.70
C ALA A 132 10.70 -0.41 17.72
N VAL A 133 9.56 -0.45 18.43
CA VAL A 133 9.23 -1.53 19.36
C VAL A 133 9.06 -2.87 18.64
N ALA A 134 8.39 -2.89 17.48
CA ALA A 134 8.23 -4.10 16.68
C ALA A 134 9.57 -4.60 16.11
N LEU A 135 10.39 -3.67 15.61
CA LEU A 135 11.71 -3.98 15.05
C LEU A 135 12.65 -4.59 16.09
N ALA A 136 12.58 -4.11 17.34
CA ALA A 136 13.34 -4.67 18.46
C ALA A 136 12.96 -6.11 18.81
N LYS A 137 11.76 -6.56 18.42
CA LYS A 137 11.34 -7.97 18.58
C LYS A 137 11.82 -8.82 17.42
N ARG A 138 11.42 -8.45 16.19
CA ARG A 138 11.83 -9.10 14.94
C ARG A 138 11.43 -8.27 13.70
N PRO A 139 12.20 -8.32 12.60
CA PRO A 139 11.90 -7.58 11.36
C PRO A 139 10.50 -7.85 10.78
N GLU A 140 9.99 -9.08 10.88
CA GLU A 140 8.71 -9.48 10.28
C GLU A 140 7.51 -8.81 10.97
N GLU A 141 7.63 -8.51 12.27
CA GLU A 141 6.62 -7.73 12.99
C GLU A 141 6.63 -6.27 12.56
N ALA A 142 7.82 -5.71 12.34
CA ALA A 142 7.99 -4.36 11.84
C ALA A 142 7.47 -4.22 10.39
N ALA A 143 7.58 -5.27 9.58
CA ALA A 143 7.06 -5.33 8.22
C ALA A 143 5.55 -5.09 8.16
N GLY A 144 4.78 -5.77 9.00
CA GLY A 144 3.33 -5.57 9.07
C GLY A 144 2.96 -4.12 9.35
N LEU A 145 3.61 -3.50 10.34
CA LEU A 145 3.37 -2.09 10.68
C LEU A 145 3.78 -1.14 9.56
N ALA A 146 4.94 -1.36 8.93
CA ALA A 146 5.40 -0.52 7.82
C ALA A 146 4.42 -0.52 6.65
N ILE A 147 3.91 -1.71 6.28
CA ILE A 147 2.91 -1.86 5.22
C ILE A 147 1.58 -1.19 5.58
N ILE A 148 1.10 -1.34 6.82
CA ILE A 148 -0.12 -0.66 7.30
C ILE A 148 0.03 0.85 7.23
N PHE A 149 1.12 1.40 7.78
CA PHE A 149 1.34 2.85 7.82
C PHE A 149 1.51 3.44 6.42
N LEU A 150 2.16 2.70 5.52
CA LEU A 150 2.26 3.10 4.11
C LEU A 150 0.87 3.15 3.46
N ASN A 151 0.06 2.10 3.63
CA ASN A 151 -1.30 2.05 3.07
C ASN A 151 -2.18 3.19 3.58
N TRP A 152 -2.16 3.46 4.88
CA TRP A 152 -2.87 4.60 5.47
C TRP A 152 -2.44 5.93 4.85
N SER A 153 -1.15 6.11 4.61
CA SER A 153 -0.63 7.32 3.99
C SER A 153 -1.16 7.49 2.57
N PHE A 154 -1.25 6.40 1.80
CA PHE A 154 -1.81 6.39 0.45
C PHE A 154 -3.32 6.65 0.43
N LEU A 155 -4.09 6.00 1.29
CA LEU A 155 -5.55 6.18 1.35
C LEU A 155 -5.94 7.65 1.65
N ARG A 156 -5.12 8.37 2.41
CA ARG A 156 -5.31 9.81 2.66
C ARG A 156 -5.18 10.68 1.40
N LEU A 157 -4.54 10.20 0.33
CA LEU A 157 -4.48 10.93 -0.94
C LEU A 157 -5.85 10.98 -1.64
N LEU A 158 -6.74 10.02 -1.37
CA LEU A 158 -8.07 10.01 -1.97
C LEU A 158 -9.01 11.01 -1.32
N HIS A 159 -8.81 11.27 -0.03
CA HIS A 159 -9.62 12.17 0.81
C HIS A 159 -8.70 12.93 1.77
N PRO A 160 -8.00 13.99 1.30
CA PRO A 160 -7.19 14.81 2.17
C PRO A 160 -8.06 15.41 3.27
N VAL A 161 -7.68 15.19 4.53
CA VAL A 161 -8.39 15.75 5.69
C VAL A 161 -8.25 17.28 5.64
N GLY A 162 -9.31 17.99 5.25
CA GLY A 162 -9.40 19.45 5.28
C GLY A 162 -9.32 20.16 3.92
N SER A 163 -10.25 19.87 3.01
CA SER A 163 -10.64 20.79 1.94
C SER A 163 -11.82 21.66 2.37
#